data_AF-A0A9E7U9H4-F1
#
_entry.id   AF-A0A9E7U9H4-F1
#
_cell.length_a   1.000
_cell.length_b   1.000
_cell.length_c   1.000
_cell.angle_alpha   90.00
_cell.angle_beta   90.00
_cell.angle_gamma   90.00
#
_symmetry.space_group_name_H-M   'P 1'
#
loop_
_entity.id
_entity.type
_entity.pdbx_description
1 polymer ?
#
loop_
_entity_poly.entity_id
_entity_poly.type
_entity_poly.pdbx_seq_one_letter_code
_entity_poly.pdbx_strand_id
1 'polypeptide(L)' 'MSTEPATTGGDMYDCEVMASEDGEEFVIAEICRDDAWLSARSEGALPLDEWR' A
#
# COMPACT_ATOMS: atom_id res chain seq x y z
N MET A 1 17.60 -13.23 -24.91
CA MET A 1 16.59 -13.73 -23.95
C MET A 1 16.59 -12.76 -22.79
N SER A 2 15.75 -11.73 -22.85
CA SER A 2 15.53 -10.80 -21.74
C SER A 2 14.27 -11.28 -21.03
N THR A 3 14.41 -11.74 -19.79
CA THR A 3 13.26 -11.95 -18.91
C THR A 3 12.78 -10.57 -18.50
N GLU A 4 11.70 -10.12 -19.14
CA GLU A 4 10.89 -9.05 -18.57
C GLU A 4 10.28 -9.58 -17.26
N PRO A 5 10.27 -8.82 -16.16
CA PRO A 5 9.48 -9.21 -15.01
C PRO A 5 8.02 -9.16 -15.46
N ALA A 6 7.42 -10.32 -15.67
CA ALA A 6 5.98 -10.44 -15.72
C ALA A 6 5.47 -10.02 -14.34
N THR A 7 5.13 -8.74 -14.19
CA THR A 7 4.17 -8.31 -13.19
C THR A 7 2.95 -9.19 -13.40
N THR A 8 2.71 -10.10 -12.46
CA THR A 8 1.48 -10.88 -12.34
C THR A 8 0.32 -9.91 -12.12
N GLY A 9 -0.10 -9.24 -13.18
CA GLY A 9 -1.33 -8.47 -13.29
C GLY A 9 -2.42 -9.41 -13.78
N GLY A 10 -2.86 -10.31 -12.92
CA GLY A 10 -3.73 -11.42 -13.34
C GLY A 10 -4.54 -12.10 -12.25
N ASP A 11 -4.69 -11.48 -11.09
CA ASP A 11 -5.83 -11.71 -10.19
C ASP A 11 -6.13 -10.35 -9.53
N MET A 12 -6.93 -9.55 -10.25
CA MET A 12 -7.68 -8.43 -9.71
C MET A 12 -8.57 -8.96 -8.60
N TYR A 13 -8.10 -8.93 -7.35
CA TYR A 13 -9.04 -8.81 -6.25
C TYR A 13 -9.72 -7.45 -6.48
N ASP A 14 -11.02 -7.45 -6.80
CA ASP A 14 -11.89 -6.26 -6.82
C ASP A 14 -12.09 -5.77 -5.39
N CYS A 15 -10.98 -5.53 -4.71
CA CYS A 15 -10.92 -5.26 -3.30
C CYS A 15 -10.39 -3.87 -3.14
N GLU A 16 -11.27 -3.02 -2.62
CA GLU A 16 -10.97 -1.62 -2.40
C GLU A 16 -9.84 -1.54 -1.37
N VAL A 17 -8.81 -0.76 -1.73
CA VAL A 17 -7.66 -0.49 -0.87
C VAL A 17 -7.88 0.89 -0.28
N MET A 18 -7.83 1.00 1.05
CA MET A 18 -7.90 2.29 1.73
C MET A 18 -6.61 2.61 2.46
N ALA A 19 -6.32 3.90 2.51
CA ALA A 19 -5.25 4.46 3.33
C ALA A 19 -5.88 5.30 4.46
N SER A 20 -5.37 5.16 5.67
CA SER A 20 -5.82 5.90 6.85
C SER A 20 -4.65 6.25 7.76
N GLU A 21 -4.86 7.22 8.65
CA GLU A 21 -3.95 7.58 9.73
C GLU A 21 -4.56 7.14 11.06
N ASP A 22 -3.82 6.34 11.82
CA ASP A 22 -4.14 5.98 13.19
C ASP A 22 -3.05 6.52 14.12
N GLY A 23 -3.30 7.71 14.68
CA GLY A 23 -2.33 8.42 15.52
C GLY A 23 -1.05 8.78 14.77
N GLU A 24 0.03 8.06 15.06
CA GLU A 24 1.36 8.24 14.46
C GLU A 24 1.74 7.12 13.48
N GLU A 25 0.74 6.39 12.96
CA GLU A 25 0.92 5.36 11.94
C GLU A 25 0.06 5.64 10.70
N PHE A 26 0.66 5.43 9.52
CA PHE A 26 -0.06 5.29 8.27
C PHE A 26 -0.41 3.82 8.07
N VAL A 27 -1.68 3.53 7.77
CA VAL A 27 -2.19 2.17 7.54
C VAL A 27 -2.76 2.08 6.13
N ILE A 28 -2.33 1.06 5.38
CA ILE A 28 -2.89 0.70 4.07
C ILE A 28 -3.47 -0.70 4.20
N ALA A 29 -4.75 -0.88 3.90
CA ALA A 29 -5.43 -2.16 4.05
C ALA A 29 -6.32 -2.51 2.85
N GLU A 30 -6.36 -3.79 2.49
CA GLU A 30 -7.37 -4.34 1.60
C GLU A 30 -8.65 -4.63 2.40
N ILE A 31 -9.77 -3.96 2.11
CA ILE A 31 -11.00 -4.06 2.93
C ILE A 31 -11.55 -5.49 2.96
N CYS A 32 -11.30 -6.27 1.91
CA CYS A 32 -11.82 -7.64 1.78
C CYS A 32 -11.14 -8.68 2.69
N ARG A 33 -10.02 -8.35 3.32
CA ARG A 33 -9.22 -9.31 4.09
C ARG A 33 -8.68 -8.66 5.36
N ASP A 34 -9.13 -9.13 6.52
CA ASP A 34 -8.73 -8.61 7.83
C ASP A 34 -7.20 -8.65 8.09
N ASP A 35 -6.49 -9.62 7.53
CA ASP A 35 -5.04 -9.79 7.74
C ASP A 35 -4.17 -9.22 6.60
N ALA A 36 -4.77 -8.47 5.67
CA ALA A 36 -4.07 -7.87 4.52
C ALA A 36 -3.89 -6.36 4.71
N TRP A 37 -2.97 -5.99 5.58
CA TRP A 37 -2.63 -4.59 5.86
C TRP A 37 -1.13 -4.37 6.03
N LEU A 38 -0.70 -3.14 5.78
CA LEU A 38 0.65 -2.64 6.01
C LEU A 38 0.54 -1.39 6.89
N SER A 39 1.39 -1.25 7.90
CA SER A 39 1.57 0.01 8.62
C SER A 39 3.01 0.51 8.57
N ALA A 40 3.16 1.83 8.68
CA ALA A 40 4.43 2.50 8.86
C ALA A 40 4.26 3.65 9.85
N ARG A 41 5.29 3.88 10.68
CA ARG A 41 5.36 5.07 11.52
C ARG A 41 5.38 6.32 10.63
N SER A 42 4.59 7.33 11.01
CA SER A 42 4.59 8.62 10.33
C SER A 42 5.79 9.48 10.69
N GLU A 43 6.53 9.13 11.75
CA GLU A 43 7.77 9.81 12.12
C GLU A 43 8.82 9.70 11.01
N GLY A 44 9.24 10.85 10.49
CA GLY A 44 10.25 10.92 9.41
C GLY A 44 9.69 10.66 8.01
N ALA A 45 8.37 10.47 7.86
CA ALA A 45 7.75 10.48 6.55
C ALA A 45 7.88 11.89 5.93
N LEU A 46 8.26 11.93 4.66
CA LEU A 46 8.29 13.19 3.91
C LEU A 46 6.86 13.71 3.72
N PRO A 47 6.61 15.02 3.70
CA PRO A 47 5.32 15.55 3.29
C PRO A 47 5.07 15.26 1.81
N LEU A 48 3.80 15.19 1.41
CA LEU A 48 3.41 14.77 0.05
C LEU A 48 4.04 15.62 -1.06
N ASP A 49 4.21 16.93 -0.83
CA ASP A 49 4.86 17.85 -1.77
C ASP A 49 6.35 17.56 -2.00
N GLU A 50 6.98 16.76 -1.14
CA GLU A 50 8.37 16.33 -1.24
C GLU A 50 8.54 14.93 -1.88
N TRP A 51 7.44 14.24 -2.18
CA TRP A 51 7.45 12.94 -2.85
C TRP A 51 7.61 13.16 -4.35
N ARG A 52 8.86 13.26 -4.82
CA ARG A 52 9.19 13.45 -6.24
C ARG A 52 9.31 12.13 -7.01
#